data_AF-A0A6J1RSB4-F1
#
_entry.id   AF-A0A6J1RSB4-F1
#
_cell.length_a   1.000
_cell.length_b   1.000
_cell.length_c   1.000
_cell.angle_alpha   90.00
_cell.angle_beta   90.00
_cell.angle_gamma   90.00
#
_symmetry.space_group_name_H-M   'P 1'
#
loop_
_entity.id
_entity.type
_entity.pdbx_description
1 polymer ?
#
loop_
_entity_poly.entity_id
_entity_poly.type
_entity_poly.pdbx_seq_one_letter_code
_entity_poly.pdbx_strand_id
1 'polypeptide(L)'
;MVKNPIKVYGRVKPVLNKNQAEEYEIHDTADDFQTLNFNLKPHGFFNAKPESLSFRFQKVFNTSNQEEVFSIVAKPVVDSVLQGYNGTIFAYGQTGSGKTYSMTGGLSRYEDRGVIPRTIQHIFKHFLEAGLTHSTFISYLEIYNECGYDLLNPNHKVSKLDDLP
;
A
#
# COMPACT_ATOMS: atom_id res chain seq x y z
N MET A 1 -4.30 2.26 24.25
CA MET A 1 -4.18 3.48 23.42
C MET A 1 -3.21 3.17 22.29
N VAL A 2 -3.66 3.16 21.03
CA VAL A 2 -2.77 2.85 19.89
C VAL A 2 -1.73 3.97 19.76
N LYS A 3 -0.44 3.65 20.01
CA LYS A 3 0.67 4.56 19.72
C LYS A 3 0.76 4.71 18.20
N ASN A 4 0.59 5.92 17.69
CA ASN A 4 0.59 6.34 16.28
C ASN A 4 -0.61 5.82 15.46
N PRO A 5 -1.68 6.62 15.30
CA PRO A 5 -2.86 6.22 14.54
C PRO A 5 -2.63 6.15 13.03
N ILE A 6 -1.60 6.83 12.51
CA ILE A 6 -1.30 6.90 11.07
C ILE A 6 0.17 6.54 10.85
N LYS A 7 0.42 5.63 9.91
CA LYS A 7 1.76 5.26 9.44
C LYS A 7 1.81 5.43 7.92
N VAL A 8 2.91 5.99 7.44
CA VAL A 8 3.15 6.39 6.05
C VAL A 8 4.41 5.69 5.53
N TYR A 9 4.23 4.92 4.47
CA TYR A 9 5.29 4.13 3.87
C TYR A 9 5.51 4.57 2.42
N GLY A 10 6.76 4.65 1.99
CA GLY A 10 7.11 4.83 0.58
C GLY A 10 7.32 3.49 -0.08
N ARG A 11 6.77 3.25 -1.28
CA ARG A 11 7.14 2.09 -2.11
C ARG A 11 7.51 2.57 -3.50
N VAL A 12 8.78 2.46 -3.83
CA VAL A 12 9.33 2.86 -5.12
C VAL A 12 9.19 1.70 -6.09
N LYS A 13 8.75 2.00 -7.31
CA LYS A 13 8.67 1.01 -8.38
C LYS A 13 10.09 0.61 -8.80
N PRO A 14 10.40 -0.70 -8.91
CA PRO A 14 11.70 -1.14 -9.38
C PRO A 14 12.03 -0.59 -10.78
N VAL A 15 13.26 -0.09 -10.95
CA VAL A 15 13.74 0.42 -12.24
C VAL A 15 14.25 -0.77 -13.07
N LEU A 16 13.71 -0.94 -14.28
CA LEU A 16 14.09 -2.05 -15.18
C LEU A 16 15.51 -1.88 -15.75
N ASN A 17 15.96 -0.63 -15.91
CA ASN A 17 17.28 -0.29 -16.46
C ASN A 17 18.16 0.37 -15.41
N LYS A 18 19.24 -0.31 -15.00
CA LYS A 18 20.21 0.21 -14.01
C LYS A 18 20.94 1.48 -14.47
N ASN A 19 20.96 1.79 -15.78
CA ASN A 19 21.54 3.05 -16.30
C ASN A 19 20.65 4.28 -16.07
N GLN A 20 19.46 4.12 -15.50
CA GLN A 20 18.62 5.20 -14.95
C GLN A 20 18.75 5.32 -13.42
N ALA A 21 19.69 4.59 -12.80
CA ALA A 21 19.92 4.68 -11.37
C ALA A 21 20.53 6.04 -11.01
N GLU A 22 20.10 6.57 -9.86
CA GLU A 22 20.54 7.82 -9.19
C GLU A 22 19.67 9.07 -9.40
N GLU A 23 18.34 8.92 -9.50
CA GLU A 23 17.44 10.04 -9.15
C GLU A 23 17.10 10.11 -7.65
N TYR A 24 17.34 9.03 -6.88
CA TYR A 24 17.06 9.04 -5.45
C TYR A 24 17.98 8.15 -4.61
N GLU A 25 18.07 8.49 -3.33
CA GLU A 25 18.78 7.74 -2.29
C GLU A 25 17.84 7.49 -1.09
N ILE A 26 18.03 6.35 -0.42
CA ILE A 26 17.31 6.00 0.81
C ILE A 26 18.31 5.97 1.95
N HIS A 27 18.03 6.74 3.00
CA HIS A 27 18.88 6.85 4.20
C HIS A 27 18.10 6.46 5.45
N ASP A 28 18.71 5.63 6.30
CA ASP A 28 18.18 5.33 7.62
C ASP A 28 18.39 6.50 8.57
N THR A 29 17.44 6.71 9.49
CA THR A 29 17.51 7.74 10.52
C THR A 29 17.55 7.10 11.90
N ALA A 30 18.02 7.83 12.91
CA ALA A 30 18.23 7.31 14.26
C ALA A 30 16.92 6.94 15.01
N ASP A 31 15.75 7.29 14.48
CA ASP A 31 14.44 7.14 15.14
C ASP A 31 13.52 6.11 14.47
N ASP A 32 14.09 5.10 13.79
CA ASP A 32 13.38 4.05 13.04
C ASP A 32 12.56 4.57 11.83
N PHE A 33 12.92 5.74 11.29
CA PHE A 33 12.39 6.24 10.02
C PHE A 33 13.42 6.10 8.91
N GLN A 34 12.94 6.24 7.67
CA GLN A 34 13.77 6.33 6.48
C GLN A 34 13.47 7.60 5.71
N THR A 35 14.50 8.18 5.11
CA THR A 35 14.39 9.37 4.26
C THR A 35 14.63 8.98 2.81
N LEU A 36 13.72 9.38 1.93
CA LEU A 36 13.84 9.30 0.49
C LEU A 36 14.30 10.66 -0.05
N ASN A 37 15.54 10.73 -0.53
CA ASN A 37 16.15 11.93 -1.07
C ASN A 37 16.15 11.89 -2.59
N PHE A 38 15.65 12.92 -3.25
CA PHE A 38 15.72 13.09 -4.71
C PHE A 38 16.77 14.14 -5.06
N ASN A 39 17.68 13.80 -5.97
CA ASN A 39 18.71 14.71 -6.46
C ASN A 39 18.21 15.38 -7.76
N LEU A 40 17.83 16.65 -7.70
CA LEU A 40 17.30 17.37 -8.86
C LEU A 40 18.44 17.93 -9.72
N LYS A 41 18.39 17.64 -11.03
CA LYS A 41 19.31 18.25 -12.00
C LYS A 41 18.92 19.72 -12.22
N PRO A 42 19.87 20.67 -12.06
CA PRO A 42 19.58 22.09 -12.27
C PRO A 42 19.12 22.33 -13.72
N HIS A 43 17.92 22.89 -13.89
CA HIS A 43 17.40 23.26 -15.20
C HIS A 43 17.99 24.60 -15.64
N GLY A 44 18.87 24.58 -16.65
CA GLY A 44 19.17 25.75 -17.49
C GLY A 44 20.08 26.84 -16.92
N PHE A 45 20.61 26.71 -15.70
CA PHE A 45 21.54 27.70 -15.13
C PHE A 45 22.92 27.08 -14.89
N PHE A 46 23.94 27.62 -15.57
CA PHE A 46 25.33 27.17 -15.52
C PHE A 46 26.03 27.32 -14.14
N ASN A 47 25.32 27.69 -13.07
CA ASN A 47 25.84 27.85 -11.70
C ASN A 47 24.80 27.53 -10.59
N ALA A 48 23.71 26.82 -10.89
CA ALA A 48 22.73 26.49 -9.85
C ALA A 48 23.26 25.35 -8.95
N LYS A 49 23.17 25.54 -7.62
CA LYS A 49 23.46 24.48 -6.66
C LYS A 49 22.46 23.32 -6.88
N PRO A 50 22.90 22.05 -6.80
CA PRO A 50 22.00 20.92 -6.81
C PRO A 50 20.93 21.11 -5.72
N GLU A 51 19.67 21.04 -6.12
CA GLU A 51 18.55 21.08 -5.17
C GLU A 51 18.18 19.63 -4.83
N SER A 52 18.12 19.31 -3.54
CA SER A 52 17.72 17.99 -3.07
C SER A 52 16.39 18.08 -2.34
N LEU A 53 15.43 17.23 -2.71
CA LEU A 53 14.16 17.09 -2.00
C LEU A 53 14.19 15.86 -1.10
N SER A 54 13.93 16.05 0.19
CA SER A 54 13.99 14.98 1.21
C SER A 54 12.61 14.73 1.82
N PHE A 55 12.15 13.48 1.78
CA PHE A 55 10.86 13.08 2.34
C PHE A 55 11.04 11.95 3.35
N ARG A 56 10.40 12.08 4.52
CA ARG A 56 10.54 11.13 5.63
C ARG A 56 9.34 10.19 5.71
N PHE A 57 9.62 8.89 5.89
CA PHE A 57 8.64 7.80 5.96
C PHE A 57 8.99 6.84 7.10
N GLN A 58 8.02 6.04 7.56
CA GLN A 58 8.32 4.95 8.49
C GLN A 58 9.22 3.88 7.86
N LYS A 59 9.03 3.60 6.56
CA LYS A 59 9.93 2.77 5.75
C LYS A 59 9.75 3.10 4.27
N VAL A 60 10.81 2.97 3.50
CA VAL A 60 10.83 3.09 2.04
C VAL A 60 11.22 1.73 1.44
N PHE A 61 10.31 1.13 0.68
CA PHE A 61 10.49 -0.13 -0.02
C PHE A 61 11.01 0.14 -1.45
N ASN A 62 12.12 -0.47 -1.86
CA ASN A 62 12.67 -0.37 -3.22
C ASN A 62 12.66 -1.75 -3.93
N THR A 63 13.41 -2.70 -3.37
CA THR A 63 13.55 -4.06 -3.93
C THR A 63 12.72 -5.10 -3.18
N SER A 64 11.66 -4.66 -2.52
CA SER A 64 10.86 -5.49 -1.61
C SER A 64 9.83 -6.33 -2.35
N ASN A 65 9.72 -7.59 -1.93
CA ASN A 65 8.68 -8.48 -2.40
C ASN A 65 7.33 -8.19 -1.70
N GLN A 66 6.27 -8.83 -2.17
CA GLN A 66 4.91 -8.60 -1.67
C GLN A 66 4.71 -9.07 -0.22
N GLU A 67 5.43 -10.11 0.20
CA GLU A 67 5.36 -10.64 1.56
C GLU A 67 5.95 -9.66 2.57
N GLU A 68 7.10 -9.06 2.26
CA GLU A 68 7.71 -8.04 3.11
C GLU A 68 6.79 -6.84 3.29
N VAL A 69 6.19 -6.35 2.20
CA VAL A 69 5.23 -5.22 2.26
C VAL A 69 4.00 -5.59 3.08
N PHE A 70 3.43 -6.78 2.90
CA PHE A 70 2.31 -7.25 3.70
C PHE A 70 2.66 -7.34 5.19
N SER A 71 3.79 -7.97 5.52
CA SER A 71 4.23 -8.20 6.90
C SER A 71 4.48 -6.90 7.66
N ILE A 72 5.08 -5.90 7.01
CA ILE A 72 5.44 -4.63 7.66
C ILE A 72 4.25 -3.65 7.70
N VAL A 73 3.43 -3.59 6.64
CA VAL A 73 2.38 -2.57 6.50
C VAL A 73 1.02 -3.11 6.93
N ALA A 74 0.59 -4.23 6.33
CA ALA A 74 -0.79 -4.68 6.43
C ALA A 74 -1.04 -5.57 7.64
N LYS A 75 -0.15 -6.53 7.92
CA LYS A 75 -0.32 -7.49 9.01
C LYS A 75 -0.59 -6.82 10.37
N PRO A 76 0.11 -5.75 10.79
CA PRO A 76 -0.19 -5.09 12.07
C PRO A 76 -1.58 -4.44 12.10
N VAL A 77 -2.08 -3.97 10.96
CA VAL A 77 -3.44 -3.41 10.84
C VAL A 77 -4.47 -4.54 10.96
N VAL A 78 -4.25 -5.65 10.25
CA VAL A 78 -5.15 -6.81 10.30
C VAL A 78 -5.18 -7.45 11.69
N ASP A 79 -4.02 -7.58 12.35
CA ASP A 79 -3.94 -8.07 13.73
C ASP A 79 -4.70 -7.16 14.70
N SER A 80 -4.69 -5.84 14.46
CA SER A 80 -5.51 -4.89 15.24
C SER A 80 -7.01 -5.08 14.97
N VAL A 81 -7.40 -5.35 13.73
CA VAL A 81 -8.80 -5.67 13.38
C VAL A 81 -9.29 -6.93 14.06
N LEU A 82 -8.46 -7.97 14.12
CA LEU A 82 -8.77 -9.21 14.83
C LEU A 82 -8.90 -9.00 16.36
N GLN A 83 -8.36 -7.91 16.90
CA GLN A 83 -8.55 -7.49 18.30
C GLN A 83 -9.76 -6.56 18.51
N GLY A 84 -10.56 -6.31 17.48
CA GLY A 84 -11.79 -5.49 17.57
C GLY A 84 -11.60 -4.01 17.26
N TYR A 85 -10.49 -3.61 16.62
CA TYR A 85 -10.28 -2.24 16.15
C TYR A 85 -10.62 -2.07 14.67
N ASN A 86 -10.86 -0.83 14.22
CA ASN A 86 -11.00 -0.54 12.80
C ASN A 86 -9.63 -0.25 12.17
N GLY A 87 -9.43 -0.70 10.93
CA GLY A 87 -8.18 -0.52 10.18
C GLY A 87 -8.43 -0.14 8.73
N THR A 88 -7.61 0.74 8.17
CA THR A 88 -7.69 1.16 6.76
C THR A 88 -6.31 1.24 6.16
N ILE A 89 -6.17 0.74 4.93
CA ILE A 89 -4.94 0.81 4.13
C ILE A 89 -5.32 1.40 2.78
N PHE A 90 -4.64 2.47 2.37
CA PHE A 90 -4.80 3.08 1.05
C PHE A 90 -3.44 3.14 0.35
N ALA A 91 -3.46 3.02 -0.98
CA ALA A 91 -2.29 3.21 -1.82
C ALA A 91 -2.47 4.47 -2.66
N TYR A 92 -1.51 5.40 -2.56
CA TYR A 92 -1.53 6.67 -3.28
C TYR A 92 -0.30 6.83 -4.19
N GLY A 93 -0.46 7.53 -5.30
CA GLY A 93 0.61 7.78 -6.28
C GLY A 93 0.08 7.95 -7.69
N GLN A 94 0.95 8.32 -8.62
CA GLN A 94 0.60 8.55 -10.03
C GLN A 94 0.13 7.27 -10.77
N THR A 95 -0.53 7.43 -11.92
CA THR A 95 -0.88 6.31 -12.80
C THR A 95 0.38 5.55 -13.21
N GLY A 96 0.32 4.21 -13.21
CA GLY A 96 1.47 3.36 -13.57
C GLY A 96 2.55 3.20 -12.48
N SER A 97 2.38 3.80 -11.28
CA SER A 97 3.34 3.69 -10.17
C SER A 97 3.33 2.35 -9.42
N GLY A 98 2.37 1.46 -9.70
CA GLY A 98 2.29 0.14 -9.06
C GLY A 98 1.32 0.04 -7.87
N LYS A 99 0.38 0.98 -7.72
CA LYS A 99 -0.70 0.91 -6.70
C LYS A 99 -1.49 -0.42 -6.77
N THR A 100 -2.03 -0.75 -7.94
CA THR A 100 -2.79 -2.00 -8.18
C THR A 100 -1.92 -3.23 -7.94
N TYR A 101 -0.66 -3.21 -8.38
CA TYR A 101 0.28 -4.29 -8.10
C TYR A 101 0.52 -4.45 -6.59
N SER A 102 0.57 -3.36 -5.81
CA SER A 102 0.73 -3.46 -4.35
C SER A 102 -0.50 -4.01 -3.64
N MET A 103 -1.69 -3.53 -4.01
CA MET A 103 -2.94 -3.92 -3.35
C MET A 103 -3.44 -5.29 -3.80
N THR A 104 -3.57 -5.52 -5.10
CA THR A 104 -4.11 -6.77 -5.66
C THR A 104 -3.00 -7.79 -5.90
N GLY A 105 -1.89 -7.35 -6.46
CA GLY A 105 -0.79 -8.22 -6.87
C GLY A 105 -0.81 -8.61 -8.34
N GLY A 106 0.17 -9.43 -8.71
CA GLY A 106 0.22 -10.10 -10.00
C GLY A 106 -0.76 -11.28 -10.06
N LEU A 107 -1.27 -11.56 -11.26
CA LEU A 107 -2.26 -12.63 -11.48
C LEU A 107 -1.61 -14.01 -11.69
N SER A 108 -0.35 -14.06 -12.09
CA SER A 108 0.29 -15.28 -12.59
C SER A 108 0.94 -16.12 -11.50
N ARG A 109 1.67 -15.50 -10.57
CA ARG A 109 2.42 -16.21 -9.53
C ARG A 109 1.84 -15.95 -8.15
N TYR A 110 1.80 -16.98 -7.32
CA TYR A 110 1.30 -16.88 -5.95
C TYR A 110 2.10 -15.87 -5.11
N GLU A 111 3.42 -15.84 -5.29
CA GLU A 111 4.32 -14.89 -4.63
C GLU A 111 4.06 -13.42 -4.98
N ASP A 112 3.43 -13.15 -6.14
CA ASP A 112 3.11 -11.80 -6.58
C ASP A 112 1.79 -11.26 -6.00
N ARG A 113 1.03 -12.07 -5.26
CA ARG A 113 -0.23 -11.64 -4.62
C ARG A 113 0.02 -10.48 -3.67
N GLY A 114 -0.85 -9.46 -3.75
CA GLY A 114 -0.72 -8.21 -3.00
C GLY A 114 -1.33 -8.25 -1.60
N VAL A 115 -1.55 -7.07 -1.04
CA VAL A 115 -2.10 -6.87 0.31
C VAL A 115 -3.49 -7.51 0.49
N ILE A 116 -4.41 -7.32 -0.46
CA ILE A 116 -5.81 -7.79 -0.36
C ILE A 116 -5.88 -9.32 -0.20
N PRO A 117 -5.35 -10.14 -1.14
CA PRO A 117 -5.45 -11.59 -1.01
C PRO A 117 -4.69 -12.15 0.20
N ARG A 118 -3.56 -11.56 0.59
CA ARG A 118 -2.81 -11.97 1.80
C ARG A 118 -3.57 -11.64 3.09
N THR A 119 -4.28 -10.52 3.12
CA THR A 119 -5.13 -10.13 4.24
C THR A 119 -6.26 -11.13 4.45
N ILE A 120 -6.98 -11.48 3.38
CA ILE A 120 -8.04 -12.48 3.43
C ILE A 120 -7.49 -13.81 3.95
N GLN A 121 -6.37 -14.29 3.41
CA GLN A 121 -5.73 -15.52 3.87
C GLN A 121 -5.38 -15.47 5.36
N HIS A 122 -4.78 -14.37 5.84
CA HIS A 122 -4.36 -14.21 7.23
C HIS A 122 -5.56 -14.23 8.20
N ILE A 123 -6.66 -13.56 7.85
CA ILE A 123 -7.89 -13.55 8.64
C ILE A 123 -8.45 -14.98 8.79
N PHE A 124 -8.65 -15.69 7.68
CA PHE A 124 -9.22 -17.04 7.72
C PHE A 124 -8.28 -18.05 8.38
N LYS A 125 -6.96 -17.88 8.23
CA LYS A 125 -5.98 -18.70 8.93
C LYS A 125 -6.09 -18.51 10.45
N HIS A 126 -6.13 -17.26 10.92
CA HIS A 126 -6.26 -16.96 12.34
C HIS A 126 -7.51 -17.58 12.95
N PHE A 127 -8.63 -17.49 12.23
CA PHE A 127 -9.89 -18.08 12.66
C PHE A 127 -9.87 -19.60 12.79
N LEU A 128 -9.27 -20.28 11.81
CA LEU A 128 -9.10 -21.73 11.84
C LEU A 128 -8.25 -22.17 13.03
N GLU A 129 -7.13 -21.46 13.27
CA GLU A 129 -6.20 -21.76 14.35
C GLU A 129 -6.77 -21.47 15.74
N ALA A 130 -7.60 -20.43 15.87
CA ALA A 130 -8.22 -20.05 17.13
C ALA A 130 -9.45 -20.92 17.50
N GLY A 131 -9.96 -21.74 16.57
CA GLY A 131 -11.17 -22.55 16.79
C GLY A 131 -12.42 -21.71 17.04
N LEU A 132 -12.46 -20.47 16.55
CA LEU A 132 -13.54 -19.53 16.79
C LEU A 132 -14.67 -19.72 15.76
N THR A 133 -15.91 -19.67 16.23
CA THR A 133 -17.07 -19.50 15.33
C THR A 133 -17.23 -18.03 15.00
N HIS A 134 -17.31 -17.70 13.71
CA HIS A 134 -17.36 -16.32 13.23
C HIS A 134 -18.37 -16.16 12.08
N SER A 135 -18.84 -14.93 11.90
CA SER A 135 -19.53 -14.52 10.68
C SER A 135 -18.68 -13.46 9.99
N THR A 136 -18.40 -13.67 8.71
CA THR A 136 -17.56 -12.77 7.90
C THR A 136 -18.40 -12.21 6.78
N PHE A 137 -18.38 -10.89 6.61
CA PHE A 137 -19.03 -10.17 5.53
C PHE A 137 -17.96 -9.48 4.69
N ILE A 138 -18.15 -9.44 3.38
CA ILE A 138 -17.26 -8.74 2.45
C ILE A 138 -18.11 -7.92 1.48
N SER A 139 -17.72 -6.67 1.30
CA SER A 139 -18.20 -5.79 0.23
C SER A 139 -17.03 -5.45 -0.69
N TYR A 140 -17.30 -5.26 -1.98
CA TYR A 140 -16.30 -4.83 -2.95
C TYR A 140 -16.90 -3.74 -3.82
N LEU A 141 -16.38 -2.53 -3.66
CA LEU A 141 -16.99 -1.32 -4.17
C LEU A 141 -16.03 -0.61 -5.13
N GLU A 142 -16.59 0.00 -6.17
CA GLU A 142 -15.89 0.93 -7.05
C GLU A 142 -16.54 2.32 -6.98
N ILE A 143 -15.71 3.35 -6.89
CA ILE A 143 -16.13 4.74 -7.04
C ILE A 143 -15.54 5.22 -8.37
N TYR A 144 -16.40 5.49 -9.34
CA TYR A 144 -16.00 5.97 -10.66
C TYR A 144 -16.83 7.18 -11.04
N ASN A 145 -16.17 8.31 -11.30
CA ASN A 145 -16.81 9.57 -11.68
C ASN A 145 -17.94 9.98 -10.71
N GLU A 146 -17.65 9.96 -9.40
CA GLU A 146 -18.60 10.24 -8.31
C GLU A 146 -19.80 9.28 -8.21
N CYS A 147 -19.82 8.19 -8.99
CA CYS A 147 -20.82 7.13 -8.93
C CYS A 147 -20.27 5.91 -8.18
N GLY A 148 -21.11 5.30 -7.34
CA GLY A 148 -20.82 4.07 -6.62
C GLY A 148 -21.31 2.82 -7.35
N TYR A 149 -20.50 1.77 -7.33
CA TYR A 149 -20.81 0.47 -7.92
C TYR A 149 -20.50 -0.64 -6.92
N ASP A 150 -21.45 -1.55 -6.72
CA ASP A 150 -21.21 -2.82 -6.03
C ASP A 150 -20.68 -3.84 -7.04
N LEU A 151 -19.40 -4.21 -6.91
CA LEU A 151 -18.70 -5.14 -7.78
C LEU A 151 -19.05 -6.60 -7.50
N LEU A 152 -19.76 -6.90 -6.41
CA LEU A 152 -20.31 -8.24 -6.13
C LEU A 152 -21.76 -8.38 -6.64
N ASN A 153 -22.42 -7.28 -7.00
CA ASN A 153 -23.75 -7.31 -7.61
C ASN A 153 -23.64 -7.61 -9.10
N PRO A 154 -24.16 -8.76 -9.59
CA PRO A 154 -24.05 -9.14 -11.00
C PRO A 154 -24.77 -8.18 -11.96
N ASN A 155 -25.72 -7.37 -11.46
CA ASN A 155 -26.43 -6.39 -12.27
C ASN A 155 -25.64 -5.09 -12.47
N HIS A 156 -24.54 -4.89 -11.74
CA HIS A 156 -23.64 -3.73 -11.83
C HIS A 156 -24.39 -2.38 -11.85
N LYS A 157 -25.44 -2.26 -11.04
CA LYS A 157 -26.28 -1.06 -10.98
C LYS A 157 -25.54 0.05 -10.25
N VAL A 158 -25.59 1.24 -10.86
CA VAL A 158 -25.15 2.48 -10.21
C VAL A 158 -26.03 2.72 -8.98
N SER A 159 -25.39 2.98 -7.85
CA SER A 159 -26.05 3.42 -6.62
C SER A 159 -25.45 4.75 -6.19
N LYS A 160 -26.21 5.54 -5.41
CA LYS A 160 -25.59 6.68 -4.73
C LYS A 160 -24.59 6.14 -3.72
N LEU A 161 -23.56 6.94 -3.41
CA LEU A 161 -22.53 6.52 -2.47
C LEU A 161 -23.11 6.14 -1.10
N ASP A 162 -24.13 6.87 -0.64
CA ASP A 162 -24.83 6.63 0.62
C ASP A 162 -25.72 5.36 0.61
N ASP A 163 -26.02 4.82 -0.57
CA ASP A 163 -26.86 3.64 -0.76
C ASP A 163 -26.03 2.36 -0.95
N LEU A 164 -24.69 2.44 -0.88
CA LEU A 164 -23.80 1.28 -0.95
C LEU A 164 -23.86 0.45 0.36
N PRO A 165 -23.71 -0.89 0.27
CA PRO A 165 -23.81 -1.81 1.40
C PRO A 165 -22.69 -1.68 2.44
#